data_AF-A0A6B3LT64-F1
#
_entry.id   AF-A0A6B3LT64-F1
#
_cell.length_a   1.000
_cell.length_b   1.000
_cell.length_c   1.000
_cell.angle_alpha   90.00
_cell.angle_beta   90.00
_cell.angle_gamma   90.00
#
_symmetry.space_group_name_H-M   'P 1'
#
loop_
_entity.id
_entity.type
_entity.pdbx_description
1 polymer ?
#
loop_
_entity_poly.entity_id
_entity_poly.type
_entity_poly.pdbx_seq_one_letter_code
_entity_poly.pdbx_strand_id
1 'polypeptide(L)'
;MLLPSLKLSSRLYLMMLFLESILVGWLLSEYKAHWLIWSGTQTLSFYLAWVGSDAIALAVAWVVAVVWSGTLFRSIPRSVQEASITVWAGALILSWLLGLAFVLTLAFAKRVTNSVNLRQAEAFWMRLLITWVGFGVGWIVDNIFMLGLID
;
A
#
# COMPACT_ATOMS: atom_id res chain seq x y z
N MET A 1 3.21 -31.48 13.64
CA MET A 1 4.07 -31.53 12.44
C MET A 1 3.40 -30.66 11.37
N LEU A 2 3.78 -29.37 11.29
CA LEU A 2 3.14 -28.38 10.41
C LEU A 2 3.84 -28.42 9.03
N LEU A 3 3.07 -28.64 7.96
CA LEU A 3 3.60 -28.84 6.62
C LEU A 3 4.50 -27.67 6.16
N PRO A 4 5.66 -27.93 5.54
CA PRO A 4 6.55 -26.90 5.00
C PRO A 4 5.88 -26.01 3.95
N SER A 5 4.80 -26.46 3.31
CA SER A 5 4.00 -25.69 2.36
C SER A 5 3.30 -24.47 2.99
N LEU A 6 2.80 -24.56 4.22
CA LEU A 6 2.14 -23.45 4.92
C LEU A 6 3.11 -22.31 5.25
N LYS A 7 4.37 -22.65 5.58
CA LYS A 7 5.42 -21.66 5.87
C LYS A 7 5.87 -20.90 4.62
N LEU A 8 5.88 -21.55 3.45
CA LEU A 8 6.26 -20.90 2.20
C LEU A 8 5.19 -19.89 1.74
N SER A 9 3.91 -20.27 1.81
CA SER A 9 2.79 -19.39 1.46
C SER A 9 2.75 -18.13 2.31
N SER A 10 3.02 -18.24 3.62
CA SER A 10 3.10 -17.07 4.51
C SER A 10 4.26 -16.13 4.14
N ARG A 11 5.42 -16.65 3.75
CA ARG A 11 6.58 -15.82 3.37
C ARG A 11 6.33 -15.06 2.07
N LEU A 12 5.75 -15.73 1.07
CA LEU A 12 5.38 -15.10 -0.20
C LEU A 12 4.36 -13.98 0.02
N TYR A 13 3.37 -14.18 0.89
CA TYR A 13 2.39 -13.16 1.24
C TYR A 13 3.04 -11.92 1.88
N LEU A 14 4.00 -12.12 2.78
CA LEU A 14 4.71 -11.02 3.44
C LEU A 14 5.63 -10.27 2.47
N MET A 15 6.28 -10.98 1.54
CA MET A 15 7.07 -10.36 0.47
C MET A 15 6.20 -9.54 -0.49
N MET A 16 5.06 -10.08 -0.90
CA MET A 16 4.10 -9.39 -1.75
C MET A 16 3.55 -8.14 -1.05
N LEU A 17 3.17 -8.26 0.22
CA LEU A 17 2.73 -7.13 1.02
C LEU A 17 3.81 -6.06 1.14
N PHE A 18 5.07 -6.45 1.36
CA PHE A 18 6.18 -5.51 1.42
C PHE A 18 6.36 -4.75 0.10
N LEU A 19 6.32 -5.46 -1.03
CA LEU A 19 6.46 -4.85 -2.36
C LEU A 19 5.30 -3.88 -2.65
N GLU A 20 4.06 -4.29 -2.38
CA GLU A 20 2.90 -3.41 -2.54
C GLU A 20 2.98 -2.18 -1.63
N SER A 21 3.49 -2.35 -0.40
CA SER A 21 3.71 -1.24 0.53
C SER A 21 4.74 -0.24 0.00
N ILE A 22 5.81 -0.71 -0.64
CA ILE A 22 6.79 0.14 -1.34
C ILE A 22 6.12 0.89 -2.48
N LEU A 23 5.35 0.19 -3.33
CA LEU A 23 4.69 0.79 -4.47
C LEU A 23 3.66 1.85 -4.04
N VAL A 24 2.89 1.59 -2.98
CA VAL A 24 1.93 2.58 -2.43
C VAL A 24 2.67 3.77 -1.81
N GLY A 25 3.76 3.56 -1.08
CA GLY A 25 4.59 4.64 -0.53
C GLY A 25 5.19 5.53 -1.62
N TRP A 26 5.71 4.91 -2.68
CA TRP A 26 6.20 5.61 -3.87
C TRP A 26 5.09 6.42 -4.53
N LEU A 27 3.92 5.80 -4.75
CA LEU A 27 2.77 6.46 -5.36
C LEU A 27 2.30 7.68 -4.56
N LEU A 28 2.21 7.55 -3.24
CA LEU A 28 1.85 8.68 -2.37
C LEU A 28 2.86 9.83 -2.47
N SER A 29 4.15 9.52 -2.56
CA SER A 29 5.21 10.53 -2.76
C SER A 29 5.08 11.24 -4.10
N GLU A 30 4.83 10.45 -5.15
CA GLU A 30 4.78 10.88 -6.52
C GLU A 30 3.60 11.84 -6.79
N TYR A 31 2.46 11.57 -6.15
CA TYR A 31 1.29 12.46 -6.17
C TYR A 31 1.40 13.66 -5.21
N LYS A 32 2.54 13.86 -4.52
CA LYS A 32 2.69 14.86 -3.45
C LYS A 32 1.55 14.79 -2.44
N ALA A 33 1.15 13.57 -2.06
CA ALA A 33 -0.02 13.36 -1.24
C ALA A 33 0.10 14.15 0.07
N HIS A 34 -0.96 14.85 0.45
CA HIS A 34 -1.00 15.59 1.70
C HIS A 34 -0.78 14.64 2.88
N TRP A 35 -0.09 15.10 3.93
CA TRP A 35 0.12 14.34 5.16
C TRP A 35 -1.15 13.67 5.72
N LEU A 36 -2.34 14.25 5.50
CA LEU A 36 -3.64 13.65 5.86
C LEU A 36 -3.97 12.37 5.09
N ILE A 37 -3.69 12.33 3.78
CA ILE A 37 -3.88 11.12 2.96
C ILE A 37 -2.89 10.05 3.41
N TRP A 38 -1.65 10.45 3.69
CA TRP A 38 -0.62 9.55 4.18
C TRP A 38 -1.00 8.95 5.54
N SER A 39 -1.38 9.78 6.51
CA SER A 39 -1.79 9.33 7.85
C SER A 39 -3.07 8.50 7.84
N GLY A 40 -4.04 8.85 6.98
CA GLY A 40 -5.26 8.06 6.81
C GLY A 40 -4.99 6.68 6.20
N THR A 41 -4.10 6.60 5.20
CA THR A 41 -3.69 5.32 4.59
C THR A 41 -2.95 4.44 5.59
N GLN A 42 -2.13 5.03 6.44
CA GLN A 42 -1.51 4.34 7.58
C GLN A 42 -2.56 3.84 8.58
N THR A 43 -3.45 4.73 9.05
CA THR A 43 -4.55 4.42 9.98
C THR A 43 -5.40 3.25 9.48
N LEU A 44 -5.75 3.28 8.20
CA LEU A 44 -6.49 2.20 7.57
C LEU A 44 -5.69 0.89 7.55
N SER A 45 -4.39 0.97 7.25
CA SER A 45 -3.51 -0.21 7.27
C SER A 45 -3.42 -0.84 8.66
N PHE A 46 -3.30 -0.01 9.71
CA PHE A 46 -3.38 -0.49 11.10
C PHE A 46 -4.72 -1.21 11.37
N TYR A 47 -5.83 -0.58 10.98
CA TYR A 47 -7.16 -1.09 11.22
C TYR A 47 -7.42 -2.41 10.48
N LEU A 48 -7.01 -2.50 9.21
CA LEU A 48 -7.05 -3.74 8.41
C LEU A 48 -6.16 -4.84 9.00
N ALA A 49 -4.95 -4.51 9.45
CA ALA A 49 -4.04 -5.49 10.06
C ALA A 49 -4.58 -6.05 11.39
N TRP A 50 -5.41 -5.26 12.10
CA TRP A 50 -6.07 -5.63 13.34
C TRP A 50 -7.35 -6.46 13.09
N VAL A 51 -8.29 -5.91 12.33
CA VAL A 51 -9.62 -6.49 12.11
C VAL A 51 -9.58 -7.60 11.05
N GLY A 52 -8.80 -7.44 9.97
CA GLY A 52 -8.74 -8.36 8.85
C GLY A 52 -9.81 -8.07 7.80
N SER A 53 -10.44 -9.12 7.27
CA SER A 53 -11.40 -9.03 6.17
C SER A 53 -12.61 -8.15 6.44
N ASP A 54 -13.03 -8.01 7.70
CA ASP A 54 -14.26 -7.27 8.03
C ASP A 54 -14.07 -5.74 7.81
N ALA A 55 -12.83 -5.28 7.68
CA ALA A 55 -12.49 -3.89 7.36
C ALA A 55 -12.32 -3.62 5.85
N ILE A 56 -12.50 -4.62 4.97
CA ILE A 56 -12.32 -4.46 3.51
C ILE A 56 -13.23 -3.37 2.95
N ALA A 57 -14.51 -3.35 3.35
CA ALA A 57 -15.46 -2.37 2.83
C ALA A 57 -15.03 -0.92 3.15
N LEU A 58 -14.58 -0.68 4.38
CA LEU A 58 -14.05 0.62 4.79
C LEU A 58 -12.78 0.98 4.01
N ALA A 59 -11.91 -0.01 3.78
CA ALA A 59 -10.67 0.20 3.07
C ALA A 59 -10.85 0.50 1.59
N VAL A 60 -11.77 -0.20 0.93
CA VAL A 60 -12.17 0.11 -0.45
C VAL A 60 -12.79 1.51 -0.50
N ALA A 61 -13.65 1.87 0.45
CA ALA A 61 -14.22 3.21 0.52
C ALA A 61 -13.13 4.30 0.67
N TRP A 62 -12.10 4.05 1.48
CA TRP A 62 -10.95 4.94 1.60
C TRP A 62 -10.17 5.08 0.29
N VAL A 63 -9.86 3.97 -0.40
CA VAL A 63 -9.18 3.99 -1.70
C VAL A 63 -9.98 4.81 -2.71
N VAL A 64 -11.31 4.61 -2.78
CA VAL A 64 -12.21 5.38 -3.63
C VAL A 64 -12.16 6.86 -3.26
N ALA A 65 -12.25 7.21 -1.98
CA ALA A 65 -12.19 8.60 -1.52
C ALA A 65 -10.85 9.28 -1.90
N VAL A 66 -9.72 8.59 -1.73
CA VAL A 66 -8.40 9.11 -2.08
C VAL A 66 -8.28 9.34 -3.59
N VAL A 67 -8.69 8.37 -4.42
CA VAL A 67 -8.63 8.51 -5.88
C VAL A 67 -9.54 9.63 -6.38
N TRP A 68 -10.77 9.73 -5.86
CA TRP A 68 -11.67 10.84 -6.21
C TRP A 68 -11.13 12.18 -5.75
N SER A 69 -10.54 12.27 -4.55
CA SER A 69 -9.90 13.51 -4.10
C SER A 69 -8.77 13.92 -5.06
N GLY A 70 -7.90 13.01 -5.46
CA GLY A 70 -6.83 13.28 -6.42
C GLY A 70 -7.36 13.72 -7.79
N THR A 71 -8.49 13.15 -8.23
CA THR A 71 -9.16 13.53 -9.48
C THR A 71 -9.74 14.95 -9.40
N LEU A 72 -10.45 15.27 -8.31
CA LEU A 72 -11.09 16.58 -8.10
C LEU A 72 -10.07 17.71 -7.91
N PHE A 73 -8.98 17.43 -7.20
CA PHE A 73 -7.90 18.41 -6.97
C PHE A 73 -6.87 18.46 -8.11
N ARG A 74 -7.06 17.68 -9.19
CA ARG A 74 -6.07 17.52 -10.27
C ARG A 74 -4.66 17.29 -9.73
N SER A 75 -4.55 16.37 -8.78
CA SER A 75 -3.24 15.90 -8.33
C SER A 75 -2.60 15.12 -9.48
N ILE A 76 -1.64 15.75 -10.15
CA ILE A 76 -0.93 15.15 -11.29
C ILE A 76 0.38 14.54 -10.76
N PRO A 77 0.64 13.25 -11.03
CA PRO A 77 1.92 12.64 -10.67
C PRO A 77 3.07 13.37 -11.36
N ARG A 78 4.18 13.57 -10.66
CA ARG A 78 5.29 14.39 -11.17
C ARG A 78 5.87 13.85 -12.48
N SER A 79 6.06 12.53 -12.61
CA SER A 79 6.56 11.83 -13.79
C SER A 79 5.73 12.02 -15.05
N VAL A 80 4.46 12.40 -14.92
CA VAL A 80 3.54 12.58 -16.06
C VAL A 80 2.95 13.99 -16.11
N GLN A 81 3.57 14.97 -15.44
CA GLN A 81 3.10 16.36 -15.45
C GLN A 81 2.97 16.97 -16.85
N GLU A 82 3.87 16.58 -17.76
CA GLU A 82 3.88 17.04 -19.15
C GLU A 82 3.20 16.05 -20.12
N ALA A 83 2.63 14.96 -19.61
CA ALA A 83 2.05 13.91 -20.44
C ALA A 83 0.62 14.25 -20.89
N SER A 84 0.13 13.53 -21.91
CA SER A 84 -1.23 13.68 -22.39
C SER A 84 -2.27 13.22 -21.37
N ILE A 85 -3.51 13.71 -21.51
CA ILE A 85 -4.62 13.35 -20.61
C ILE A 85 -4.90 11.84 -20.59
N THR A 86 -4.58 11.13 -21.69
CA THR A 86 -4.69 9.67 -21.79
C THR A 86 -3.69 8.98 -20.86
N VAL A 87 -2.45 9.47 -20.79
CA VAL A 87 -1.42 8.94 -19.88
C VAL A 87 -1.82 9.19 -18.44
N TRP A 88 -2.35 10.38 -18.14
CA TRP A 88 -2.86 10.71 -16.81
C TRP A 88 -4.02 9.80 -16.37
N ALA A 89 -4.98 9.54 -17.25
CA ALA A 89 -6.07 8.60 -16.99
C ALA A 89 -5.56 7.18 -16.74
N GLY A 90 -4.55 6.74 -17.52
CA GLY A 90 -3.88 5.46 -17.31
C GLY A 90 -3.20 5.35 -15.94
N ALA A 91 -2.48 6.40 -15.52
CA ALA A 91 -1.82 6.47 -14.21
C ALA A 91 -2.84 6.40 -13.06
N LEU A 92 -3.99 7.07 -13.18
CA LEU A 92 -5.07 6.99 -12.20
C LEU A 92 -5.68 5.60 -12.10
N ILE A 93 -5.95 4.93 -13.23
CA ILE A 93 -6.48 3.56 -13.25
C ILE A 93 -5.49 2.61 -12.58
N LEU A 94 -4.19 2.73 -12.90
CA LEU A 94 -3.15 1.90 -12.32
C LEU A 94 -3.03 2.12 -10.80
N SER A 95 -3.08 3.38 -10.36
CA SER A 95 -3.11 3.77 -8.95
C SER A 95 -4.27 3.13 -8.19
N TRP A 96 -5.45 3.11 -8.81
CA TRP A 96 -6.64 2.53 -8.23
C TRP A 96 -6.54 1.01 -8.08
N LEU A 97 -6.07 0.32 -9.13
CA LEU A 97 -5.85 -1.13 -9.10
C LEU A 97 -4.81 -1.52 -8.05
N LEU A 98 -3.72 -0.75 -7.93
CA LEU A 98 -2.68 -0.97 -6.93
C LEU A 98 -3.23 -0.81 -5.50
N GLY A 99 -4.03 0.23 -5.25
CA GLY A 99 -4.67 0.45 -3.95
C GLY A 99 -5.63 -0.69 -3.57
N LEU A 100 -6.42 -1.19 -4.52
CA LEU A 100 -7.30 -2.33 -4.30
C LEU A 100 -6.53 -3.62 -4.02
N ALA A 101 -5.48 -3.90 -4.80
CA ALA A 101 -4.61 -5.05 -4.58
C ALA A 101 -4.01 -5.03 -3.17
N PHE A 102 -3.45 -3.89 -2.76
CA PHE A 102 -2.89 -3.70 -1.42
C PHE A 102 -3.91 -3.95 -0.30
N VAL A 103 -5.13 -3.41 -0.42
CA VAL A 103 -6.21 -3.63 0.56
C VAL A 103 -6.55 -5.11 0.69
N LEU A 104 -6.69 -5.80 -0.44
CA LEU A 104 -7.01 -7.23 -0.45
C LEU A 104 -5.87 -8.05 0.17
N THR A 105 -4.62 -7.81 -0.24
CA THR A 105 -3.46 -8.51 0.30
C THR A 105 -3.36 -8.31 1.81
N LEU A 106 -3.54 -7.07 2.31
CA LEU A 106 -3.48 -6.76 3.74
C LEU A 106 -4.63 -7.41 4.53
N ALA A 107 -5.85 -7.39 3.97
CA ALA A 107 -7.02 -8.01 4.59
C ALA A 107 -6.86 -9.53 4.74
N PHE A 108 -6.35 -10.19 3.70
CA PHE A 108 -6.14 -11.64 3.70
C PHE A 108 -4.86 -12.07 4.41
N ALA A 109 -3.90 -11.16 4.62
CA ALA A 109 -2.67 -11.45 5.36
C ALA A 109 -2.97 -11.99 6.77
N LYS A 110 -4.00 -11.48 7.47
CA LYS A 110 -4.40 -11.99 8.79
C LYS A 110 -4.75 -13.48 8.77
N ARG A 111 -5.51 -13.92 7.76
CA ARG A 111 -5.93 -15.33 7.61
C ARG A 111 -4.74 -16.25 7.35
N VAL A 112 -3.80 -15.81 6.53
CA VAL A 112 -2.58 -16.57 6.20
C VAL A 112 -1.61 -16.61 7.38
N THR A 113 -1.42 -15.50 8.09
CA THR A 113 -0.45 -15.45 9.20
C THR A 113 -0.94 -16.21 10.42
N ASN A 114 -2.25 -16.26 10.69
CA ASN A 114 -2.84 -17.06 11.77
C ASN A 114 -2.69 -18.58 11.55
N SER A 115 -2.40 -19.03 10.32
CA SER A 115 -2.10 -20.45 10.05
C SER A 115 -0.72 -20.89 10.54
N VAL A 116 0.17 -19.91 10.77
CA VAL A 116 1.44 -20.10 11.46
C VAL A 116 1.13 -19.84 12.94
N ASN A 117 1.49 -20.77 13.82
CA ASN A 117 1.19 -20.74 15.27
C ASN A 117 1.96 -19.61 16.03
N LEU A 118 1.95 -18.40 15.47
CA LEU A 118 2.52 -17.18 16.00
C LEU A 118 1.53 -16.50 16.94
N ARG A 119 2.04 -15.84 17.96
CA ARG A 119 1.20 -15.06 18.87
C ARG A 119 0.53 -13.95 18.08
N GLN A 120 -0.79 -13.77 18.24
CA GLN A 120 -1.58 -12.82 17.45
C GLN A 120 -1.02 -11.39 17.47
N ALA A 121 -0.42 -10.97 18.60
CA ALA A 121 0.27 -9.70 18.74
C ALA A 121 1.55 -9.59 17.89
N GLU A 122 2.34 -10.66 17.78
CA GLU A 122 3.58 -10.69 16.99
C GLU A 122 3.26 -10.62 15.49
N ALA A 123 2.26 -11.38 15.04
CA ALA A 123 1.81 -11.35 13.65
C ALA A 123 1.24 -9.97 13.25
N PHE A 124 0.59 -9.28 14.19
CA PHE A 124 0.14 -7.90 14.00
C PHE A 124 1.32 -6.94 13.83
N TRP A 125 2.26 -6.94 14.78
CA TRP A 125 3.43 -6.06 14.74
C TRP A 125 4.31 -6.30 13.51
N MET A 126 4.45 -7.55 13.08
CA MET A 126 5.20 -7.90 11.89
C MET A 126 4.58 -7.32 10.61
N ARG A 127 3.26 -7.51 10.39
CA ARG A 127 2.55 -6.93 9.24
C ARG A 127 2.64 -5.41 9.25
N LEU A 128 2.54 -4.83 10.43
CA LEU A 128 2.59 -3.41 10.59
C LEU A 128 3.97 -2.84 10.24
N LEU A 129 5.03 -3.40 10.80
CA LEU A 129 6.40 -2.96 10.50
C LEU A 129 6.72 -3.11 9.02
N ILE A 130 6.30 -4.20 8.38
CA ILE A 130 6.48 -4.41 6.93
C ILE A 130 5.81 -3.29 6.14
N THR A 131 4.58 -2.94 6.49
CA THR A 131 3.83 -1.87 5.80
C THR A 131 4.49 -0.52 6.01
N TRP A 132 4.90 -0.23 7.25
CA TRP A 132 5.52 1.03 7.62
C TRP A 132 6.88 1.23 6.94
N VAL A 133 7.73 0.21 6.99
CA VAL A 133 9.04 0.21 6.33
C VAL A 133 8.86 0.29 4.82
N GLY A 134 7.92 -0.46 4.24
CA GLY A 134 7.64 -0.40 2.80
C GLY A 134 7.24 1.00 2.35
N PHE A 135 6.32 1.65 3.06
CA PHE A 135 5.91 3.02 2.76
C PHE A 135 7.09 4.00 2.83
N GLY A 136 7.91 3.88 3.88
CA GLY A 136 9.10 4.70 4.06
C GLY A 136 10.13 4.51 2.95
N VAL A 137 10.40 3.26 2.56
CA VAL A 137 11.30 2.93 1.45
C VAL A 137 10.78 3.50 0.14
N GLY A 138 9.49 3.33 -0.17
CA GLY A 138 8.88 3.89 -1.38
C GLY A 138 9.01 5.41 -1.47
N TRP A 139 8.79 6.09 -0.34
CA TRP A 139 8.97 7.54 -0.24
C TRP A 139 10.43 7.98 -0.41
N ILE A 140 11.38 7.27 0.21
CA ILE A 140 12.82 7.58 0.06
C ILE A 140 13.26 7.35 -1.39
N VAL A 141 12.88 6.22 -2.01
CA VAL A 141 13.26 5.88 -3.38
C VAL A 141 12.80 6.96 -4.35
N ASP A 142 11.55 7.44 -4.22
CA ASP A 142 11.04 8.54 -5.03
C ASP A 142 11.89 9.81 -4.89
N ASN A 143 12.20 10.22 -3.66
CA ASN A 143 12.99 11.43 -3.41
C ASN A 143 14.44 11.31 -3.91
N ILE A 144 15.07 10.13 -3.80
CA ILE A 144 16.42 9.89 -4.31
C ILE A 144 16.43 9.90 -5.84
N PHE A 145 15.47 9.24 -6.48
CA PHE A 145 15.37 9.21 -7.94
C PHE A 145 15.18 10.62 -8.51
N MET A 146 14.43 11.45 -7.79
CA MET A 146 14.25 12.86 -8.13
C MET A 146 15.50 13.70 -7.92
N LEU A 147 16.26 13.49 -6.84
CA LEU A 147 17.54 14.18 -6.63
C LEU A 147 18.54 13.86 -7.75
N GLY A 148 18.60 12.60 -8.20
CA GLY A 148 19.49 12.19 -9.29
C GLY A 148 19.05 12.60 -10.71
N LEU A 149 17.85 13.15 -10.90
CA LEU A 149 17.36 13.70 -12.17
C LEU A 149 17.56 15.22 -12.30
N ILE A 150 17.98 15.88 -11.21
CA ILE A 150 18.20 17.33 -11.14
C ILE A 150 19.70 17.70 -11.29
N ASP A 151 20.58 16.69 -11.24
CA ASP A 151 22.02 16.80 -11.56
C ASP A 151 22.30 16.46 -13.05
#